data_AF-A0ABD7BZM6-F1
#
_entry.id   AF-A0ABD7BZM6-F1
#
_cell.length_a   1.000
_cell.length_b   1.000
_cell.length_c   1.000
_cell.angle_alpha   90.00
_cell.angle_beta   90.00
_cell.angle_gamma   90.00
#
_symmetry.space_group_name_H-M   'P 1'
#
loop_
_entity.id
_entity.type
_entity.pdbx_description
1 polymer ?
#
loop_
_entity_poly.entity_id
_entity_poly.type
_entity_poly.pdbx_seq_one_letter_code
_entity_poly.pdbx_strand_id
1 'polypeptide(L)'
;MTILSAETERLLGEFAGKTDVTSDQVDNLRSVIAGSPVLAKQVDAAIAAGYLERFELLPATSNAGGTYETGTKSINLPASSLSTPAAPDRFDAAEVAFVLGHEIQHGFNDADVERAYVQFEADVEQVAGRTTSHDYTEAIGTLLAANRRDEASSNIAGWNALVSQVRANNPDATLRDLYEASTRSTDVIQSRPGPPITYAPHPELTLNADLTISPTAANIEGMARHYYDQGVSTGLGHHGNSDYQNFYGALAIGLASEYEAANPAPDGVSRMEVNMKKLGLDERLLEQNGLNLGEGSPPRQPYFDTSTSPSTLHYFDHTEGTHTHVPITTQHAVEGDGLPTLLAEGRDRSLHEQIRGKVAELDAANGRSFDASSERLSASLLVLARENGLDRVDHVVLSRQTEGAGAAQNIFVVKGPLDDPASLRASSPTAEAAQRPVQDSLDTLAVVNQRQADQATQEQVRVQEQQRGALTH
;
A
#
# COMPACT_ATOMS: atom_id res chain seq x y z
N MET A 1 40.73 17.15 8.77
CA MET A 1 40.04 15.86 9.00
C MET A 1 40.01 15.60 10.49
N THR A 2 38.88 15.10 10.97
CA THR A 2 38.64 14.68 12.36
C THR A 2 39.40 13.40 12.64
N ILE A 3 39.97 13.26 13.84
CA ILE A 3 40.52 11.97 14.30
C ILE A 3 39.35 11.10 14.73
N LEU A 4 39.21 9.92 14.14
CA LEU A 4 38.15 8.97 14.46
C LEU A 4 38.40 8.30 15.82
N SER A 5 37.32 7.91 16.50
CA SER A 5 37.41 7.14 17.74
C SER A 5 38.00 5.74 17.49
N ALA A 6 38.49 5.10 18.55
CA ALA A 6 39.00 3.73 18.47
C ALA A 6 37.89 2.75 18.08
N GLU A 7 36.66 3.00 18.54
CA GLU A 7 35.47 2.21 18.24
C GLU A 7 35.05 2.35 16.78
N THR A 8 35.10 3.56 16.21
CA THR A 8 34.85 3.78 14.78
C THR A 8 35.91 3.10 13.92
N GLU A 9 37.20 3.22 14.27
CA GLU A 9 38.28 2.52 13.55
C GLU A 9 38.17 0.98 13.69
N ARG A 10 37.67 0.47 14.82
CA ARG A 10 37.38 -0.96 14.98
C ARG A 10 36.33 -1.42 13.97
N LEU A 11 35.21 -0.71 13.84
CA LEU A 11 34.16 -1.08 12.87
C LEU A 11 34.64 -0.99 11.42
N LEU A 12 35.45 0.02 11.08
CA LEU A 12 36.08 0.12 9.77
C LEU A 12 37.07 -1.03 9.51
N GLY A 13 37.79 -1.48 10.54
CA GLY A 13 38.67 -2.64 10.47
C GLY A 13 37.91 -3.96 10.28
N GLU A 14 36.76 -4.12 10.91
CA GLU A 14 35.86 -5.26 10.72
C GLU A 14 35.28 -5.29 9.30
N PHE A 15 34.86 -4.12 8.80
CA PHE A 15 34.43 -3.97 7.41
C PHE A 15 35.54 -4.34 6.42
N ALA A 16 36.77 -3.89 6.66
CA ALA A 16 37.94 -4.24 5.85
C ALA A 16 38.29 -5.74 5.86
N GLY A 17 37.87 -6.47 6.90
CA GLY A 17 38.08 -7.91 7.01
C GLY A 17 37.15 -8.76 6.15
N LYS A 18 36.12 -8.18 5.54
CA LYS A 18 35.15 -8.89 4.70
C LYS A 18 35.73 -9.22 3.32
N THR A 19 35.39 -10.39 2.79
CA THR A 19 35.97 -10.93 1.54
C THR A 19 35.52 -10.21 0.28
N ASP A 20 34.39 -9.51 0.35
CA ASP A 20 33.76 -8.75 -0.72
C ASP A 20 34.07 -7.25 -0.66
N VAL A 21 34.86 -6.81 0.32
CA VAL A 21 35.24 -5.41 0.55
C VAL A 21 36.68 -5.16 0.10
N THR A 22 36.88 -4.06 -0.63
CA THR A 22 38.20 -3.63 -1.10
C THR A 22 38.81 -2.57 -0.18
N SER A 23 40.14 -2.43 -0.21
CA SER A 23 40.82 -1.38 0.57
C SER A 23 40.39 0.03 0.16
N ASP A 24 40.13 0.25 -1.14
CA ASP A 24 39.66 1.54 -1.67
C ASP A 24 38.30 1.93 -1.06
N GLN A 25 37.37 0.99 -0.94
CA GLN A 25 36.06 1.23 -0.29
C GLN A 25 36.18 1.58 1.18
N VAL A 26 37.07 0.89 1.92
CA VAL A 26 37.32 1.20 3.33
C VAL A 26 37.96 2.57 3.49
N ASP A 27 38.95 2.89 2.64
CA ASP A 27 39.65 4.17 2.69
C ASP A 27 38.73 5.33 2.34
N ASN A 28 37.85 5.16 1.36
CA ASN A 28 36.81 6.13 1.01
C ASN A 28 35.81 6.32 2.15
N LEU A 29 35.27 5.24 2.74
CA LEU A 29 34.36 5.33 3.88
C LEU A 29 35.03 6.03 5.09
N ARG A 30 36.25 5.63 5.44
CA ARG A 30 37.04 6.26 6.51
C ARG A 30 37.23 7.76 6.23
N SER A 31 37.60 8.11 5.00
CA SER A 31 37.82 9.49 4.57
C SER A 31 36.54 10.35 4.67
N VAL A 32 35.38 9.79 4.31
CA VAL A 32 34.09 10.48 4.45
C VAL A 32 33.76 10.76 5.91
N ILE A 33 33.85 9.75 6.78
CA ILE A 33 33.55 9.93 8.20
C ILE A 33 34.52 10.95 8.83
N ALA A 34 35.82 10.84 8.54
CA ALA A 34 36.83 11.78 9.03
C ALA A 34 36.72 13.18 8.40
N GLY A 35 36.14 13.27 7.21
CA GLY A 35 35.90 14.50 6.46
C GLY A 35 34.77 15.36 7.03
N SER A 36 33.83 14.76 7.76
CA SER A 36 32.66 15.45 8.32
C SER A 36 32.63 15.36 9.85
N PRO A 37 33.02 16.41 10.58
CA PRO A 37 32.95 16.45 12.05
C PRO A 37 31.59 16.13 12.67
N VAL A 38 30.48 16.49 12.00
CA VAL A 38 29.12 16.12 12.44
C VAL A 38 28.90 14.61 12.28
N LEU A 39 29.27 14.05 11.11
CA LEU A 39 29.10 12.63 10.82
C LEU A 39 29.95 11.76 11.76
N ALA A 40 31.22 12.13 12.00
CA ALA A 40 32.08 11.42 12.95
C ALA A 40 31.43 11.33 14.35
N LYS A 41 30.83 12.44 14.82
CA LYS A 41 30.11 12.45 16.11
C LYS A 41 28.83 11.62 16.08
N GLN A 42 28.10 11.62 14.96
CA GLN A 42 26.90 10.79 14.79
C GLN A 42 27.26 9.29 14.84
N VAL A 43 28.32 8.87 14.14
CA VAL A 43 28.84 7.49 14.17
C VAL A 43 29.22 7.10 15.59
N ASP A 44 30.05 7.91 16.27
CA ASP A 44 30.48 7.62 17.63
C ASP A 44 29.29 7.52 18.61
N ALA A 45 28.31 8.43 18.47
CA ALA A 45 27.11 8.41 19.29
C ALA A 45 26.24 7.16 19.03
N ALA A 46 26.10 6.75 17.76
CA ALA A 46 25.34 5.57 17.38
C ALA A 46 26.00 4.29 17.90
N ILE A 47 27.33 4.19 17.82
CA ILE A 47 28.08 3.06 18.39
C ILE A 47 27.91 3.03 19.92
N ALA A 48 28.08 4.18 20.59
CA ALA A 48 27.95 4.28 22.04
C ALA A 48 26.55 3.94 22.55
N ALA A 49 25.52 4.26 21.77
CA ALA A 49 24.12 3.93 22.07
C ALA A 49 23.73 2.49 21.69
N GLY A 50 24.59 1.74 21.01
CA GLY A 50 24.29 0.39 20.51
C GLY A 50 23.39 0.38 19.26
N TYR A 51 23.30 1.50 18.56
CA TYR A 51 22.52 1.63 17.32
C TYR A 51 23.32 1.31 16.07
N LEU A 52 24.66 1.26 16.16
CA LEU A 52 25.53 0.86 15.05
C LEU A 52 26.56 -0.18 15.51
N GLU A 53 26.49 -1.37 14.93
CA GLU A 53 27.41 -2.47 15.23
C GLU A 53 28.34 -2.83 14.08
N ARG A 54 27.98 -2.53 12.83
CA ARG A 54 28.79 -2.92 11.66
C ARG A 54 28.43 -2.12 10.40
N PHE A 55 29.39 -2.04 9.47
CA PHE A 55 29.16 -1.61 8.09
C PHE A 55 29.13 -2.81 7.16
N GLU A 56 28.24 -2.81 6.16
CA GLU A 56 28.20 -3.83 5.12
C GLU A 56 27.99 -3.23 3.72
N LEU A 57 28.19 -4.07 2.70
CA LEU A 57 27.83 -3.73 1.33
C LEU A 57 26.40 -4.20 1.06
N LEU A 58 25.62 -3.38 0.36
CA LEU A 58 24.33 -3.81 -0.15
C LEU A 58 24.49 -4.91 -1.20
N PRO A 59 23.55 -5.87 -1.26
CA PRO A 59 23.47 -6.82 -2.38
C PRO A 59 23.45 -6.08 -3.72
N ALA A 60 24.14 -6.61 -4.74
CA ALA A 60 24.28 -5.96 -6.04
C ALA A 60 22.96 -5.69 -6.78
N THR A 61 21.86 -6.36 -6.39
CA THR A 61 20.52 -6.18 -6.93
C THR A 61 19.71 -5.09 -6.21
N SER A 62 20.27 -4.47 -5.17
CA SER A 62 19.58 -3.44 -4.39
C SER A 62 19.60 -2.11 -5.13
N ASN A 63 18.46 -1.42 -5.15
CA ASN A 63 18.32 -0.09 -5.75
C ASN A 63 18.33 1.04 -4.70
N ALA A 64 18.72 0.75 -3.46
CA ALA A 64 18.78 1.73 -2.37
C ALA A 64 20.11 2.50 -2.36
N GLY A 65 20.06 3.78 -1.98
CA GLY A 65 21.26 4.61 -1.79
C GLY A 65 22.08 4.21 -0.56
N GLY A 66 21.40 3.69 0.46
CA GLY A 66 21.91 3.09 1.69
C GLY A 66 20.73 2.44 2.42
N THR A 67 21.01 1.63 3.43
CA THR A 67 19.99 1.16 4.38
C THR A 67 20.54 1.04 5.79
N TYR A 68 19.68 1.32 6.77
CA TYR A 68 19.83 0.87 8.14
C TYR A 68 19.06 -0.43 8.37
N GLU A 69 19.71 -1.44 8.97
CA GLU A 69 19.07 -2.70 9.35
C GLU A 69 18.92 -2.80 10.87
N THR A 70 17.68 -2.72 11.34
CA THR A 70 17.30 -2.77 12.76
C THR A 70 17.78 -4.05 13.44
N GLY A 71 17.67 -5.21 12.79
CA GLY A 71 17.99 -6.50 13.43
C GLY A 71 19.47 -6.70 13.70
N THR A 72 20.32 -6.30 12.74
CA THR A 72 21.78 -6.47 12.81
C THR A 72 22.52 -5.21 13.26
N LYS A 73 21.78 -4.10 13.41
CA LYS A 73 22.30 -2.75 13.68
C LYS A 73 23.38 -2.38 12.67
N SER A 74 23.18 -2.74 11.40
CA SER A 74 24.12 -2.48 10.32
C SER A 74 23.72 -1.29 9.45
N ILE A 75 24.72 -0.59 8.93
CA ILE A 75 24.53 0.32 7.81
C ILE A 75 25.12 -0.32 6.56
N ASN A 76 24.31 -0.39 5.51
CA ASN A 76 24.64 -1.06 4.27
C ASN A 76 24.69 -0.03 3.15
N LEU A 77 25.80 0.01 2.39
CA LEU A 77 26.00 0.96 1.31
C LEU A 77 26.29 0.23 -0.01
N PRO A 78 25.89 0.77 -1.18
CA PRO A 78 26.26 0.18 -2.46
C PRO A 78 27.78 0.10 -2.63
N ALA A 79 28.30 -1.04 -3.10
CA ALA A 79 29.72 -1.20 -3.38
C ALA A 79 30.26 -0.11 -4.33
N SER A 80 29.43 0.32 -5.29
CA SER A 80 29.76 1.38 -6.25
C SER A 80 29.84 2.76 -5.61
N SER A 81 29.05 3.05 -4.57
CA SER A 81 29.08 4.37 -3.92
C SER A 81 30.36 4.58 -3.11
N LEU A 82 31.00 3.50 -2.65
CA LEU A 82 32.27 3.53 -1.92
C LEU A 82 33.51 3.36 -2.81
N SER A 83 33.35 3.03 -4.09
CA SER A 83 34.49 2.78 -4.98
C SER A 83 34.93 4.06 -5.69
N THR A 84 36.25 4.24 -5.87
CA THR A 84 36.80 5.33 -6.67
C THR A 84 36.54 5.05 -8.16
N PRO A 85 35.73 5.88 -8.86
CA PRO A 85 35.45 5.65 -10.27
C PRO A 85 36.66 6.00 -11.15
N ALA A 86 36.65 5.49 -12.40
CA ALA A 86 37.65 5.88 -13.38
C ALA A 86 37.47 7.34 -13.81
N ALA A 87 38.57 8.02 -14.11
CA ALA A 87 38.53 9.38 -14.65
C ALA A 87 37.69 9.43 -15.96
N PRO A 88 36.91 10.51 -16.19
CA PRO A 88 36.94 11.81 -15.50
C PRO A 88 36.09 11.89 -14.23
N ASP A 89 35.33 10.85 -13.90
CA ASP A 89 34.45 10.83 -12.74
C ASP A 89 35.25 10.83 -11.44
N ARG A 90 34.60 11.22 -10.33
CA ARG A 90 35.24 11.33 -9.01
C ARG A 90 34.35 10.72 -7.95
N PHE A 91 34.98 10.23 -6.90
CA PHE A 91 34.29 9.76 -5.70
C PHE A 91 33.46 10.90 -5.09
N ASP A 92 32.16 10.66 -4.90
CA ASP A 92 31.23 11.64 -4.37
C ASP A 92 31.13 11.52 -2.85
N ALA A 93 32.12 12.12 -2.17
CA ALA A 93 32.16 12.13 -0.71
C ALA A 93 30.99 12.88 -0.07
N ALA A 94 30.36 13.81 -0.80
CA ALA A 94 29.23 14.60 -0.31
C ALA A 94 27.96 13.75 -0.26
N GLU A 95 27.70 12.97 -1.31
CA GLU A 95 26.60 12.01 -1.37
C GLU A 95 26.75 10.92 -0.30
N VAL A 96 27.93 10.32 -0.15
CA VAL A 96 28.16 9.29 0.88
C VAL A 96 28.01 9.87 2.30
N ALA A 97 28.47 11.11 2.53
CA ALA A 97 28.28 11.76 3.83
C ALA A 97 26.80 11.99 4.15
N PHE A 98 26.02 12.41 3.15
CA PHE A 98 24.57 12.58 3.29
C PHE A 98 23.89 11.27 3.63
N VAL A 99 24.08 10.24 2.80
CA VAL A 99 23.44 8.93 2.97
C VAL A 99 23.82 8.35 4.32
N LEU A 100 25.11 8.37 4.70
CA LEU A 100 25.52 7.82 5.98
C LEU A 100 24.90 8.57 7.17
N GLY A 101 24.81 9.89 7.11
CA GLY A 101 24.13 10.69 8.14
C GLY A 101 22.63 10.38 8.23
N HIS A 102 21.99 10.10 7.09
CA HIS A 102 20.59 9.68 7.00
C HIS A 102 20.38 8.29 7.62
N GLU A 103 21.14 7.28 7.18
CA GLU A 103 20.99 5.90 7.68
C GLU A 103 21.29 5.78 9.18
N ILE A 104 22.28 6.52 9.70
CA ILE A 104 22.56 6.53 11.15
C ILE A 104 21.35 7.04 11.95
N GLN A 105 20.62 8.03 11.44
CA GLN A 105 19.51 8.63 12.15
C GLN A 105 18.32 7.66 12.28
N HIS A 106 18.10 6.76 11.32
CA HIS A 106 17.14 5.66 11.50
C HIS A 106 17.47 4.81 12.74
N GLY A 107 18.74 4.55 13.03
CA GLY A 107 19.14 3.85 14.25
C GLY A 107 18.77 4.57 15.55
N PHE A 108 18.79 5.91 15.56
CA PHE A 108 18.31 6.70 16.71
C PHE A 108 16.79 6.74 16.82
N ASN A 109 16.09 6.62 15.69
CA ASN A 109 14.64 6.63 15.61
C ASN A 109 14.02 5.24 15.78
N ASP A 110 14.83 4.18 15.68
CA ASP A 110 14.45 2.77 15.66
C ASP A 110 13.46 2.40 16.76
N ALA A 111 13.73 2.79 18.00
CA ALA A 111 12.84 2.50 19.13
C ALA A 111 11.48 3.22 19.07
N ASP A 112 11.41 4.40 18.44
CA ASP A 112 10.14 5.10 18.17
C ASP A 112 9.37 4.43 17.02
N VAL A 113 10.07 4.00 15.97
CA VAL A 113 9.51 3.30 14.82
C VAL A 113 8.97 1.93 15.23
N GLU A 114 9.74 1.12 15.95
CA GLU A 114 9.31 -0.18 16.49
C GLU A 114 8.04 -0.04 17.33
N ARG A 115 7.98 0.98 18.21
CA ARG A 115 6.77 1.27 18.98
C ARG A 115 5.58 1.63 18.11
N ALA A 116 5.79 2.34 17.00
CA ALA A 116 4.71 2.65 16.06
C ALA A 116 4.19 1.40 15.35
N TYR A 117 5.06 0.47 14.97
CA TYR A 117 4.65 -0.82 14.38
C TYR A 117 3.91 -1.71 15.38
N VAL A 118 4.40 -1.83 16.61
CA VAL A 118 3.71 -2.59 17.67
C VAL A 118 2.33 -2.00 17.98
N GLN A 119 2.23 -0.66 18.05
CA GLN A 119 0.95 -0.01 18.26
C GLN A 119 0.01 -0.22 17.07
N PHE A 120 0.53 -0.12 15.84
CA PHE A 120 -0.25 -0.35 14.63
C PHE A 120 -0.83 -1.76 14.59
N GLU A 121 -0.03 -2.78 14.90
CA GLU A 121 -0.50 -4.16 14.96
C GLU A 121 -1.63 -4.33 15.99
N ALA A 122 -1.47 -3.76 17.19
CA ALA A 122 -2.51 -3.80 18.21
C ALA A 122 -3.79 -3.06 17.79
N ASP A 123 -3.67 -1.93 17.09
CA ASP A 123 -4.81 -1.16 16.58
C ASP A 123 -5.55 -1.93 15.47
N VAL A 124 -4.80 -2.56 14.56
CA VAL A 124 -5.33 -3.41 13.49
C VAL A 124 -6.07 -4.62 14.08
N GLU A 125 -5.49 -5.32 15.05
CA GLU A 125 -6.15 -6.43 15.74
C GLU A 125 -7.47 -5.98 16.39
N GLN A 126 -7.46 -4.81 17.06
CA GLN A 126 -8.65 -4.26 17.68
C GLN A 126 -9.74 -3.91 16.64
N VAL A 127 -9.36 -3.37 15.48
CA VAL A 127 -10.30 -3.04 14.40
C VAL A 127 -10.90 -4.32 13.81
N ALA A 128 -10.07 -5.33 13.53
CA ALA A 128 -10.49 -6.61 12.96
C ALA A 128 -11.43 -7.41 13.88
N GLY A 129 -11.29 -7.25 15.21
CA GLY A 129 -12.15 -7.91 16.20
C GLY A 129 -13.54 -7.26 16.40
N ARG A 130 -13.88 -6.20 15.66
CA ARG A 130 -15.18 -5.53 15.77
C ARG A 130 -16.28 -6.36 15.10
N THR A 131 -17.54 -6.03 15.39
CA THR A 131 -18.70 -6.77 14.85
C THR A 131 -19.39 -6.06 13.69
N THR A 132 -19.01 -4.83 13.36
CA THR A 132 -19.74 -3.97 12.40
C THR A 132 -18.83 -3.32 11.35
N SER A 133 -18.14 -2.22 11.66
CA SER A 133 -17.22 -1.55 10.73
C SER A 133 -15.76 -1.82 11.14
N HIS A 134 -14.95 -2.24 10.16
CA HIS A 134 -13.51 -2.42 10.30
C HIS A 134 -12.79 -1.29 9.57
N ASP A 135 -12.96 -0.05 10.06
CA ASP A 135 -12.25 1.12 9.52
C ASP A 135 -10.80 1.17 10.04
N TYR A 136 -9.85 0.83 9.17
CA TYR A 136 -8.41 0.82 9.45
C TYR A 136 -7.74 2.18 9.21
N THR A 137 -8.48 3.20 8.78
CA THR A 137 -7.92 4.50 8.34
C THR A 137 -7.08 5.17 9.41
N GLU A 138 -7.52 5.18 10.67
CA GLU A 138 -6.79 5.85 11.76
C GLU A 138 -5.50 5.10 12.13
N ALA A 139 -5.56 3.77 12.20
CA ALA A 139 -4.40 2.93 12.51
C ALA A 139 -3.30 3.11 11.45
N ILE A 140 -3.68 2.99 10.16
CA ILE A 140 -2.75 3.16 9.04
C ILE A 140 -2.18 4.59 9.04
N GLY A 141 -3.03 5.60 9.21
CA GLY A 141 -2.59 7.00 9.22
C GLY A 141 -1.59 7.31 10.34
N THR A 142 -1.74 6.66 11.50
CA THR A 142 -0.83 6.81 12.63
C THR A 142 0.55 6.24 12.33
N LEU A 143 0.61 5.05 11.71
CA LEU A 143 1.87 4.44 11.28
C LEU A 143 2.57 5.30 10.22
N LEU A 144 1.85 5.70 9.16
CA LEU A 144 2.42 6.53 8.09
C LEU A 144 2.95 7.87 8.62
N ALA A 145 2.29 8.47 9.61
CA ALA A 145 2.79 9.67 10.27
C ALA A 145 4.08 9.44 11.08
N ALA A 146 4.31 8.23 11.61
CA ALA A 146 5.57 7.86 12.24
C ALA A 146 6.69 7.69 11.21
N ASN A 147 6.44 6.95 10.11
CA ASN A 147 7.42 6.81 9.02
C ASN A 147 7.79 8.16 8.41
N ARG A 148 6.82 9.06 8.22
CA ARG A 148 7.04 10.42 7.72
C ARG A 148 7.96 11.25 8.63
N ARG A 149 7.85 11.10 9.96
CA ARG A 149 8.74 11.79 10.91
C ARG A 149 10.15 11.20 10.89
N ASP A 150 10.24 9.87 10.81
CA ASP A 150 11.50 9.14 10.74
C ASP A 150 12.33 9.63 9.54
N GLU A 151 11.79 9.45 8.34
CA GLU A 151 12.37 9.89 7.07
C GLU A 151 12.77 11.37 7.06
N ALA A 152 11.89 12.26 7.50
CA ALA A 152 12.18 13.69 7.52
C ALA A 152 13.30 14.07 8.49
N SER A 153 13.36 13.41 9.66
CA SER A 153 14.44 13.64 10.62
C SER A 153 15.77 13.04 10.13
N SER A 154 15.73 11.89 9.47
CA SER A 154 16.88 11.27 8.80
C SER A 154 17.42 12.16 7.68
N ASN A 155 16.54 12.77 6.88
CA ASN A 155 16.94 13.72 5.84
C ASN A 155 17.63 14.97 6.42
N ILE A 156 17.16 15.47 7.58
CA ILE A 156 17.85 16.56 8.32
C ILE A 156 19.25 16.12 8.78
N ALA A 157 19.39 14.89 9.28
CA ALA A 157 20.69 14.37 9.72
C ALA A 157 21.67 14.22 8.55
N GLY A 158 21.20 13.71 7.41
CA GLY A 158 21.96 13.64 6.16
C GLY A 158 22.39 15.02 5.67
N TRP A 159 21.48 16.01 5.67
CA TRP A 159 21.80 17.40 5.37
C TRP A 159 22.92 17.95 6.26
N ASN A 160 22.84 17.72 7.58
CA ASN A 160 23.85 18.20 8.52
C ASN A 160 25.22 17.55 8.30
N ALA A 161 25.25 16.26 7.94
CA ALA A 161 26.47 15.56 7.59
C ALA A 161 27.10 16.10 6.28
N LEU A 162 26.28 16.38 5.26
CA LEU A 162 26.68 17.02 4.02
C LEU A 162 27.25 18.43 4.24
N VAL A 163 26.54 19.28 4.99
CA VAL A 163 26.99 20.64 5.34
C VAL A 163 28.37 20.60 6.00
N SER A 164 28.53 19.70 6.97
CA SER A 164 29.79 19.50 7.69
C SER A 164 30.92 19.02 6.78
N GLN A 165 30.63 18.11 5.83
CA GLN A 165 31.60 17.64 4.83
C GLN A 165 32.06 18.78 3.91
N VAL A 166 31.12 19.54 3.35
CA VAL A 166 31.43 20.66 2.44
C VAL A 166 32.21 21.75 3.17
N ARG A 167 31.80 22.09 4.40
CA ARG A 167 32.45 23.13 5.20
C ARG A 167 33.82 22.75 5.75
N ALA A 168 34.11 21.46 5.92
CA ALA A 168 35.45 21.01 6.26
C ALA A 168 36.47 21.30 5.14
N ASN A 169 36.01 21.32 3.88
CA ASN A 169 36.83 21.66 2.71
C ASN A 169 36.78 23.16 2.37
N ASN A 170 35.65 23.82 2.63
CA ASN A 170 35.45 25.24 2.43
C ASN A 170 34.73 25.87 3.64
N PRO A 171 35.45 26.39 4.64
CA PRO A 171 34.85 26.93 5.87
C PRO A 171 33.81 28.05 5.65
N ASP A 172 33.95 28.78 4.53
CA ASP A 172 33.10 29.89 4.10
C ASP A 172 32.02 29.47 3.09
N ALA A 173 31.77 28.16 2.94
CA ALA A 173 30.78 27.65 2.00
C ALA A 173 29.40 28.30 2.21
N THR A 174 28.79 28.65 1.08
CA THR A 174 27.48 29.29 0.98
C THR A 174 26.41 28.27 0.61
N LEU A 175 25.13 28.69 0.59
CA LEU A 175 24.04 27.87 0.07
C LEU A 175 24.26 27.46 -1.40
N ARG A 176 24.95 28.29 -2.19
CA ARG A 176 25.31 27.93 -3.56
C ARG A 176 26.27 26.74 -3.60
N ASP A 177 27.30 26.77 -2.77
CA ASP A 177 28.30 25.70 -2.71
C ASP A 177 27.64 24.37 -2.29
N LEU A 178 26.70 24.41 -1.34
CA LEU A 178 25.92 23.23 -0.93
C LEU A 178 24.98 22.74 -2.04
N TYR A 179 24.30 23.66 -2.73
CA TYR A 179 23.42 23.33 -3.86
C TYR A 179 24.19 22.68 -5.02
N GLU A 180 25.41 23.14 -5.29
CA GLU A 180 26.27 22.58 -6.35
C GLU A 180 26.95 21.26 -5.91
N ALA A 181 27.08 21.00 -4.60
CA ALA A 181 27.74 19.81 -4.07
C ALA A 181 26.88 18.54 -4.09
N SER A 182 25.55 18.64 -4.05
CA SER A 182 24.66 17.48 -4.09
C SER A 182 23.30 17.86 -4.67
N THR A 183 22.73 16.97 -5.49
CA THR A 183 21.36 17.12 -6.00
C THR A 183 20.32 17.08 -4.89
N ARG A 184 20.60 16.41 -3.76
CA ARG A 184 19.70 16.33 -2.60
C ARG A 184 19.49 17.66 -1.89
N SER A 185 20.37 18.63 -2.13
CA SER A 185 20.23 19.97 -1.59
C SER A 185 18.94 20.68 -2.03
N THR A 186 18.22 20.19 -3.05
CA THR A 186 16.91 20.73 -3.46
C THR A 186 15.82 20.56 -2.41
N ASP A 187 15.95 19.59 -1.51
CA ASP A 187 15.01 19.36 -0.40
C ASP A 187 15.10 20.48 0.66
N VAL A 188 16.22 21.21 0.67
CA VAL A 188 16.49 22.29 1.62
C VAL A 188 16.53 23.66 0.95
N ILE A 189 17.10 23.73 -0.25
CA ILE A 189 17.45 24.97 -0.95
C ILE A 189 16.63 25.09 -2.24
N GLN A 190 15.92 26.20 -2.35
CA GLN A 190 15.35 26.67 -3.60
C GLN A 190 16.34 27.58 -4.34
N SER A 191 16.45 27.40 -5.65
CA SER A 191 17.12 28.34 -6.54
C SER A 191 16.09 29.24 -7.23
N ARG A 192 16.39 30.53 -7.35
CA ARG A 192 15.57 31.49 -8.09
C ARG A 192 16.32 31.94 -9.35
N PRO A 193 15.74 31.69 -10.55
CA PRO A 193 16.34 32.14 -11.80
C PRO A 193 16.52 33.66 -11.83
N GLY A 194 17.67 34.13 -12.31
CA GLY A 194 17.97 35.55 -12.48
C GLY A 194 19.44 35.81 -12.77
N PRO A 195 19.83 37.05 -13.15
CA PRO A 195 21.23 37.47 -13.19
C PRO A 195 21.56 38.32 -11.94
N PRO A 196 22.16 37.75 -10.86
CA PRO A 196 22.60 36.36 -10.67
C PRO A 196 21.50 35.43 -10.14
N ILE A 197 21.71 34.11 -10.28
CA ILE A 197 20.88 33.09 -9.61
C ILE A 197 21.04 33.28 -8.10
N THR A 198 19.93 33.21 -7.36
CA THR A 198 19.94 33.31 -5.89
C THR A 198 19.50 32.01 -5.26
N TYR A 199 20.05 31.70 -4.09
CA TYR A 199 19.81 30.48 -3.34
C TYR A 199 19.28 30.86 -1.96
N ALA A 200 18.18 30.24 -1.55
CA ALA A 200 17.56 30.46 -0.25
C ALA A 200 17.02 29.14 0.28
N PRO A 201 16.94 28.94 1.61
CA PRO A 201 16.23 27.79 2.13
C PRO A 201 14.74 27.86 1.75
N HIS A 202 14.07 26.71 1.72
CA HIS A 202 12.61 26.66 1.69
C HIS A 202 12.03 27.38 2.92
N PRO A 203 10.90 28.10 2.78
CA PRO A 203 10.36 28.95 3.85
C PRO A 203 9.93 28.18 5.10
N GLU A 204 9.67 26.87 4.99
CA GLU A 204 9.35 25.97 6.10
C GLU A 204 10.58 25.49 6.88
N LEU A 205 11.79 25.78 6.40
CA LEU A 205 13.04 25.33 7.01
C LEU A 205 13.83 26.51 7.58
N THR A 206 14.21 26.39 8.85
CA THR A 206 15.10 27.34 9.52
C THR A 206 16.49 26.75 9.66
N LEU A 207 17.45 27.35 8.97
CA LEU A 207 18.86 27.01 9.05
C LEU A 207 19.53 27.78 10.20
N ASN A 208 20.45 27.11 10.86
CA ASN A 208 21.39 27.69 11.81
C ASN A 208 22.42 28.55 11.09
N ALA A 209 23.17 29.36 11.85
CA ALA A 209 24.23 30.21 11.30
C ALA A 209 25.35 29.42 10.59
N ASP A 210 25.51 28.14 10.95
CA ASP A 210 26.47 27.21 10.34
C ASP A 210 25.90 26.42 9.16
N LEU A 211 24.68 26.77 8.71
CA LEU A 211 23.89 26.15 7.64
C LEU A 211 23.29 24.77 7.97
N THR A 212 23.51 24.25 9.17
CA THR A 212 22.82 23.03 9.65
C THR A 212 21.35 23.32 9.98
N ILE A 213 20.55 22.27 10.15
CA ILE A 213 19.16 22.34 10.58
C ILE A 213 19.01 21.60 11.91
N SER A 214 18.49 22.29 12.93
CA SER A 214 18.12 21.63 14.18
C SER A 214 16.81 20.85 13.99
N PRO A 215 16.69 19.60 14.49
CA PRO A 215 15.51 18.74 14.30
C PRO A 215 14.36 19.15 15.24
N THR A 216 13.90 20.39 15.13
CA THR A 216 12.70 20.86 15.83
C THR A 216 11.46 20.29 15.14
N ALA A 217 10.33 20.21 15.86
CA ALA A 217 9.07 19.75 15.26
C ALA A 217 8.67 20.55 14.00
N ALA A 218 8.95 21.86 13.98
CA ALA A 218 8.70 22.70 12.80
C ALA A 218 9.61 22.35 11.61
N ASN A 219 10.91 22.13 11.86
CA ASN A 219 11.85 21.75 10.80
C ASN A 219 11.60 20.33 10.29
N ILE A 220 11.24 19.38 11.15
CA ILE A 220 10.87 18.01 10.75
C ILE A 220 9.63 18.06 9.85
N GLU A 221 8.60 18.83 10.25
CA GLU A 221 7.41 19.02 9.42
C GLU A 221 7.73 19.72 8.09
N GLY A 222 8.59 20.74 8.12
CA GLY A 222 9.05 21.43 6.91
C GLY A 222 9.81 20.50 5.97
N MET A 223 10.74 19.70 6.50
CA MET A 223 11.51 18.74 5.72
C MET A 223 10.61 17.67 5.11
N ALA A 224 9.66 17.15 5.88
CA ALA A 224 8.72 16.14 5.39
C ALA A 224 7.96 16.62 4.14
N ARG A 225 7.58 17.90 4.07
CA ARG A 225 6.92 18.48 2.90
C ARG A 225 7.80 18.53 1.66
N HIS A 226 9.09 18.78 1.83
CA HIS A 226 10.05 18.94 0.73
C HIS A 226 10.77 17.66 0.34
N TYR A 227 10.57 16.58 1.09
CA TYR A 227 11.21 15.29 0.87
C TYR A 227 10.19 14.14 0.80
N TYR A 228 9.54 13.82 1.91
CA TYR A 228 8.62 12.69 2.02
C TYR A 228 7.35 12.89 1.16
N ASP A 229 6.78 14.11 1.17
CA ASP A 229 5.51 14.44 0.52
C ASP A 229 5.66 14.82 -0.98
N GLN A 230 6.84 14.65 -1.59
CA GLN A 230 7.09 15.04 -2.98
C GLN A 230 6.37 14.15 -4.02
N GLY A 231 5.69 13.09 -3.58
CA GLY A 231 5.01 12.15 -4.45
C GLY A 231 6.01 11.36 -5.30
N VAL A 232 5.55 10.82 -6.43
CA VAL A 232 6.29 9.79 -7.20
C VAL A 232 7.64 10.25 -7.78
N SER A 233 7.99 11.52 -7.66
CA SER A 233 9.33 12.02 -8.06
C SER A 233 10.46 11.45 -7.21
N THR A 234 10.16 10.84 -6.05
CA THR A 234 11.17 10.15 -5.22
C THR A 234 11.65 8.85 -5.85
N GLY A 235 10.88 8.27 -6.79
CA GLY A 235 11.28 7.09 -7.56
C GLY A 235 11.43 5.82 -6.71
N LEU A 236 10.56 5.64 -5.71
CA LEU A 236 10.58 4.47 -4.84
C LEU A 236 9.85 3.27 -5.47
N GLY A 237 9.99 2.11 -4.83
CA GLY A 237 9.31 0.88 -5.22
C GLY A 237 10.00 0.13 -6.37
N HIS A 238 9.45 -1.02 -6.72
CA HIS A 238 10.05 -1.94 -7.69
C HIS A 238 10.29 -1.31 -9.08
N HIS A 239 9.33 -0.51 -9.55
CA HIS A 239 9.42 0.15 -10.86
C HIS A 239 9.99 1.57 -10.78
N GLY A 240 10.40 2.03 -9.60
CA GLY A 240 10.85 3.41 -9.38
C GLY A 240 9.78 4.46 -9.71
N ASN A 241 8.51 4.13 -9.48
CA ASN A 241 7.35 4.98 -9.81
C ASN A 241 6.41 5.24 -8.61
N SER A 242 6.83 4.86 -7.41
CA SER A 242 6.11 5.10 -6.16
C SER A 242 6.71 6.27 -5.38
N ASP A 243 5.99 6.68 -4.35
CA ASP A 243 6.42 7.59 -3.31
C ASP A 243 6.52 6.90 -1.94
N TYR A 244 6.96 7.65 -0.94
CA TYR A 244 7.11 7.14 0.43
C TYR A 244 5.78 6.71 1.05
N GLN A 245 4.73 7.50 0.84
CA GLN A 245 3.41 7.25 1.42
C GLN A 245 2.86 5.89 0.95
N ASN A 246 2.95 5.59 -0.34
CA ASN A 246 2.49 4.33 -0.93
C ASN A 246 3.47 3.18 -0.72
N PHE A 247 4.78 3.45 -0.61
CA PHE A 247 5.77 2.42 -0.29
C PHE A 247 5.52 1.85 1.11
N TYR A 248 5.40 2.71 2.13
CA TYR A 248 5.03 2.27 3.47
C TYR A 248 3.56 1.83 3.57
N GLY A 249 2.68 2.43 2.77
CA GLY A 249 1.27 2.07 2.69
C GLY A 249 1.05 0.61 2.27
N ALA A 250 1.90 0.06 1.39
CA ALA A 250 1.79 -1.33 0.95
C ALA A 250 1.93 -2.30 2.12
N LEU A 251 2.89 -2.08 3.01
CA LEU A 251 3.06 -2.87 4.22
C LEU A 251 1.85 -2.74 5.17
N ALA A 252 1.39 -1.51 5.40
CA ALA A 252 0.27 -1.24 6.31
C ALA A 252 -1.04 -1.88 5.82
N ILE A 253 -1.33 -1.78 4.52
CA ILE A 253 -2.51 -2.40 3.90
C ILE A 253 -2.38 -3.92 3.88
N GLY A 254 -1.19 -4.45 3.62
CA GLY A 254 -0.91 -5.88 3.69
C GLY A 254 -1.27 -6.47 5.04
N LEU A 255 -0.71 -5.90 6.12
CA LEU A 255 -0.99 -6.36 7.48
C LEU A 255 -2.47 -6.19 7.87
N ALA A 256 -3.10 -5.07 7.51
CA ALA A 256 -4.54 -4.89 7.75
C ALA A 256 -5.37 -5.96 7.04
N SER A 257 -4.99 -6.34 5.83
CA SER A 257 -5.65 -7.39 5.05
C SER A 257 -5.45 -8.78 5.67
N GLU A 258 -4.26 -9.07 6.21
CA GLU A 258 -3.99 -10.31 6.94
C GLU A 258 -4.92 -10.47 8.16
N TYR A 259 -5.02 -9.43 8.99
CA TYR A 259 -5.88 -9.44 10.16
C TYR A 259 -7.36 -9.49 9.80
N GLU A 260 -7.78 -8.82 8.72
CA GLU A 260 -9.14 -8.91 8.19
C GLU A 260 -9.46 -10.35 7.75
N ALA A 261 -8.56 -10.99 7.00
CA ALA A 261 -8.73 -12.36 6.53
C ALA A 261 -8.76 -13.38 7.69
N ALA A 262 -7.98 -13.14 8.75
CA ALA A 262 -7.99 -13.96 9.96
C ALA A 262 -9.25 -13.77 10.83
N ASN A 263 -9.99 -12.67 10.64
CA ASN A 263 -11.21 -12.34 11.36
C ASN A 263 -12.41 -12.19 10.41
N PRO A 264 -12.78 -13.24 9.65
CA PRO A 264 -13.84 -13.13 8.67
C PRO A 264 -15.17 -12.81 9.35
N ALA A 265 -15.91 -11.91 8.73
CA ALA A 265 -17.28 -11.64 9.11
C ALA A 265 -18.11 -12.94 9.11
N PRO A 266 -19.05 -13.13 10.07
CA PRO A 266 -19.88 -14.34 10.12
C PRO A 266 -20.71 -14.61 8.85
N ASP A 267 -20.93 -13.58 8.03
CA ASP A 267 -21.66 -13.63 6.76
C ASP A 267 -20.74 -13.76 5.53
N GLY A 268 -19.41 -13.82 5.72
CA GLY A 268 -18.41 -13.93 4.64
C GLY A 268 -18.14 -12.62 3.88
N VAL A 269 -18.79 -11.51 4.25
CA VAL A 269 -18.60 -10.21 3.60
C VAL A 269 -17.56 -9.41 4.37
N SER A 270 -16.42 -9.08 3.73
CA SER A 270 -15.42 -8.23 4.39
C SER A 270 -16.02 -6.88 4.79
N ARG A 271 -15.63 -6.41 5.96
CA ARG A 271 -16.03 -5.13 6.54
C ARG A 271 -14.89 -4.12 6.52
N MET A 272 -13.81 -4.45 5.80
CA MET A 272 -12.66 -3.59 5.65
C MET A 272 -13.07 -2.26 5.02
N GLU A 273 -12.83 -1.19 5.77
CA GLU A 273 -13.05 0.18 5.35
C GLU A 273 -11.72 0.92 5.41
N VAL A 274 -11.41 1.68 4.35
CA VAL A 274 -10.20 2.49 4.28
C VAL A 274 -10.50 3.79 3.55
N ASN A 275 -10.10 4.93 4.10
CA ASN A 275 -10.19 6.20 3.40
C ASN A 275 -8.90 6.46 2.62
N MET A 276 -8.83 5.96 1.38
CA MET A 276 -7.60 5.99 0.57
C MET A 276 -7.12 7.42 0.33
N LYS A 277 -8.05 8.33 0.03
CA LYS A 277 -7.76 9.75 -0.20
C LYS A 277 -7.20 10.45 1.03
N LYS A 278 -7.76 10.21 2.23
CA LYS A 278 -7.25 10.80 3.48
C LYS A 278 -5.84 10.32 3.79
N LEU A 279 -5.53 9.08 3.44
CA LEU A 279 -4.21 8.48 3.61
C LEU A 279 -3.24 8.81 2.48
N GLY A 280 -3.68 9.47 1.40
CA GLY A 280 -2.83 9.72 0.23
C GLY A 280 -2.38 8.44 -0.48
N LEU A 281 -3.14 7.35 -0.36
CA LEU A 281 -2.82 6.05 -0.95
C LEU A 281 -3.49 5.88 -2.32
N ASP A 282 -2.80 5.17 -3.20
CA ASP A 282 -3.23 4.80 -4.55
C ASP A 282 -3.08 3.28 -4.70
N GLU A 283 -4.20 2.59 -4.94
CA GLU A 283 -4.29 1.14 -5.08
C GLU A 283 -3.28 0.57 -6.09
N ARG A 284 -3.08 1.26 -7.22
CA ARG A 284 -2.13 0.82 -8.24
C ARG A 284 -0.69 0.91 -7.74
N LEU A 285 -0.34 1.97 -7.01
CA LEU A 285 1.01 2.12 -6.46
C LEU A 285 1.28 1.09 -5.36
N LEU A 286 0.30 0.82 -4.49
CA LEU A 286 0.40 -0.23 -3.47
C LEU A 286 0.72 -1.59 -4.09
N GLU A 287 -0.01 -1.98 -5.14
CA GLU A 287 0.20 -3.25 -5.84
C GLU A 287 1.51 -3.27 -6.65
N GLN A 288 1.93 -2.13 -7.21
CA GLN A 288 3.20 -2.03 -7.91
C GLN A 288 4.41 -2.04 -6.97
N ASN A 289 4.20 -1.74 -5.69
CA ASN A 289 5.19 -1.94 -4.63
C ASN A 289 5.31 -3.40 -4.18
N GLY A 290 4.43 -4.30 -4.66
CA GLY A 290 4.43 -5.71 -4.27
C GLY A 290 3.61 -5.94 -3.01
N LEU A 291 2.34 -5.54 -3.03
CA LEU A 291 1.42 -5.72 -1.91
C LEU A 291 1.32 -7.19 -1.49
N ASN A 292 1.74 -7.50 -0.27
CA ASN A 292 1.63 -8.82 0.32
C ASN A 292 0.41 -8.88 1.23
N LEU A 293 -0.58 -9.68 0.87
CA LEU A 293 -1.78 -9.91 1.69
C LEU A 293 -1.60 -11.00 2.76
N GLY A 294 -0.42 -11.64 2.83
CA GLY A 294 -0.06 -12.69 3.77
C GLY A 294 -0.34 -14.11 3.30
N GLU A 295 0.31 -15.07 3.97
CA GLU A 295 0.15 -16.50 3.69
C GLU A 295 -1.23 -16.98 4.13
N GLY A 296 -1.95 -17.66 3.23
CA GLY A 296 -3.31 -18.16 3.50
C GLY A 296 -4.42 -17.13 3.33
N SER A 297 -4.08 -15.86 3.12
CA SER A 297 -5.05 -14.84 2.71
C SER A 297 -5.54 -15.09 1.28
N PRO A 298 -6.79 -14.70 0.95
CA PRO A 298 -7.26 -14.77 -0.43
C PRO A 298 -6.35 -13.91 -1.33
N PRO A 299 -6.16 -14.27 -2.62
CA PRO A 299 -5.32 -13.50 -3.55
C PRO A 299 -5.86 -12.08 -3.82
N ARG A 300 -7.05 -11.77 -3.31
CA ARG A 300 -7.76 -10.52 -3.45
C ARG A 300 -8.52 -10.23 -2.16
N GLN A 301 -8.27 -9.07 -1.55
CA GLN A 301 -8.97 -8.57 -0.37
C GLN A 301 -9.96 -7.46 -0.78
N PRO A 302 -11.29 -7.67 -0.63
CA PRO A 302 -12.27 -6.59 -0.83
C PRO A 302 -12.18 -5.53 0.28
N TYR A 303 -12.35 -4.26 -0.09
CA TYR A 303 -12.48 -3.16 0.87
C TYR A 303 -13.44 -2.08 0.36
N PHE A 304 -14.03 -1.32 1.27
CA PHE A 304 -14.86 -0.15 0.97
C PHE A 304 -14.03 1.13 1.12
N ASP A 305 -13.81 1.85 0.01
CA ASP A 305 -13.19 3.16 0.05
C ASP A 305 -14.18 4.19 0.60
N THR A 306 -13.92 4.69 1.80
CA THR A 306 -14.77 5.69 2.48
C THR A 306 -14.45 7.12 2.05
N SER A 307 -13.53 7.32 1.10
CA SER A 307 -13.27 8.62 0.50
C SER A 307 -14.40 9.13 -0.41
N THR A 308 -15.29 8.23 -0.82
CA THR A 308 -16.47 8.50 -1.66
C THR A 308 -17.77 8.39 -0.85
N SER A 309 -18.86 8.97 -1.36
CA SER A 309 -20.19 8.87 -0.75
C SER A 309 -21.25 8.58 -1.81
N PRO A 310 -21.87 7.37 -1.83
CA PRO A 310 -21.59 6.24 -0.94
C PRO A 310 -20.19 5.66 -1.16
N SER A 311 -19.66 4.95 -0.16
CA SER A 311 -18.38 4.24 -0.26
C SER A 311 -18.37 3.29 -1.46
N THR A 312 -17.22 3.21 -2.12
CA THR A 312 -17.04 2.38 -3.32
C THR A 312 -16.32 1.09 -2.96
N LEU A 313 -16.82 -0.05 -3.48
CA LEU A 313 -16.14 -1.34 -3.33
C LEU A 313 -14.93 -1.40 -4.26
N HIS A 314 -13.79 -1.74 -3.70
CA HIS A 314 -12.50 -1.89 -4.37
C HIS A 314 -11.82 -3.18 -3.90
N TYR A 315 -10.62 -3.44 -4.43
CA TYR A 315 -9.88 -4.66 -4.16
C TYR A 315 -8.40 -4.36 -4.01
N PHE A 316 -7.79 -4.92 -2.97
CA PHE A 316 -6.35 -5.06 -2.88
C PHE A 316 -5.95 -6.42 -3.42
N ASP A 317 -5.04 -6.47 -4.38
CA ASP A 317 -4.55 -7.72 -4.96
C ASP A 317 -3.14 -8.10 -4.47
N HIS A 318 -2.95 -9.39 -4.20
CA HIS A 318 -1.65 -9.92 -3.79
C HIS A 318 -0.67 -9.86 -4.97
N THR A 319 0.44 -9.14 -4.79
CA THR A 319 1.38 -8.76 -5.85
C THR A 319 2.86 -8.82 -5.46
N GLU A 320 3.23 -9.34 -4.28
CA GLU A 320 4.62 -9.46 -3.78
C GLU A 320 5.58 -10.14 -4.80
N GLY A 321 5.08 -11.05 -5.64
CA GLY A 321 5.86 -11.68 -6.72
C GLY A 321 5.73 -11.03 -8.10
N THR A 322 4.67 -10.27 -8.37
CA THR A 322 4.34 -9.78 -9.73
C THR A 322 4.59 -8.29 -9.92
N HIS A 323 4.51 -7.51 -8.83
CA HIS A 323 4.63 -6.05 -8.83
C HIS A 323 3.75 -5.38 -9.89
N THR A 324 2.62 -6.00 -10.23
CA THR A 324 1.79 -5.57 -11.36
C THR A 324 0.38 -5.35 -10.86
N HIS A 325 -0.09 -4.10 -11.01
CA HIS A 325 -1.47 -3.75 -10.66
C HIS A 325 -2.48 -4.59 -11.43
N VAL A 326 -3.49 -5.08 -10.73
CA VAL A 326 -4.57 -5.88 -11.28
C VAL A 326 -5.82 -5.00 -11.40
N PRO A 327 -6.32 -4.75 -12.62
CA PRO A 327 -7.55 -3.99 -12.78
C PRO A 327 -8.72 -4.67 -12.06
N ILE A 328 -9.60 -3.89 -11.45
CA ILE A 328 -10.83 -4.33 -10.78
C ILE A 328 -11.66 -5.30 -11.65
N THR A 329 -11.62 -5.14 -12.98
CA THR A 329 -12.34 -5.99 -13.94
C THR A 329 -11.75 -7.40 -14.13
N THR A 330 -10.60 -7.70 -13.54
CA THR A 330 -9.88 -8.97 -13.72
C THR A 330 -10.47 -10.03 -12.79
N GLN A 331 -10.80 -11.21 -13.34
CA GLN A 331 -11.30 -12.36 -12.56
C GLN A 331 -10.14 -13.22 -12.04
N HIS A 332 -10.11 -13.51 -10.73
CA HIS A 332 -9.17 -14.47 -10.15
C HIS A 332 -9.80 -15.87 -10.07
N ALA A 333 -9.13 -16.88 -10.65
CA ALA A 333 -9.47 -18.27 -10.46
C ALA A 333 -8.97 -18.71 -9.07
N VAL A 334 -9.88 -19.08 -8.18
CA VAL A 334 -9.54 -19.48 -6.81
C VAL A 334 -9.06 -20.94 -6.83
N GLU A 335 -7.80 -21.20 -6.51
CA GLU A 335 -7.30 -22.54 -6.18
C GLU A 335 -7.37 -22.76 -4.66
N GLY A 336 -8.06 -23.81 -4.21
CA GLY A 336 -7.83 -24.47 -2.91
C GLY A 336 -8.90 -24.40 -1.81
N ASP A 337 -9.65 -25.51 -1.66
CA ASP A 337 -10.25 -26.09 -0.43
C ASP A 337 -11.08 -25.23 0.56
N GLY A 338 -12.25 -24.79 0.10
CA GLY A 338 -13.41 -24.41 0.94
C GLY A 338 -14.73 -24.63 0.19
N LEU A 339 -14.81 -25.76 -0.50
CA LEU A 339 -15.53 -25.91 -1.78
C LEU A 339 -17.04 -25.57 -1.77
N PRO A 340 -17.90 -25.83 -0.78
CA PRO A 340 -19.34 -25.54 -0.96
C PRO A 340 -19.69 -24.05 -0.88
N THR A 341 -19.15 -23.33 0.11
CA THR A 341 -19.47 -21.92 0.37
C THR A 341 -18.68 -20.99 -0.55
N LEU A 342 -17.38 -21.26 -0.76
CA LEU A 342 -16.56 -20.49 -1.70
C LEU A 342 -17.01 -20.66 -3.16
N LEU A 343 -17.53 -21.85 -3.54
CA LEU A 343 -18.13 -22.03 -4.87
C LEU A 343 -19.49 -21.34 -4.99
N ALA A 344 -20.26 -21.17 -3.91
CA ALA A 344 -21.48 -20.36 -3.93
C ALA A 344 -21.13 -18.87 -4.09
N GLU A 345 -20.19 -18.36 -3.29
CA GLU A 345 -19.70 -16.99 -3.37
C GLU A 345 -19.04 -16.66 -4.72
N GLY A 346 -18.26 -17.59 -5.28
CA GLY A 346 -17.67 -17.45 -6.62
C GLY A 346 -18.72 -17.45 -7.73
N ARG A 347 -19.75 -18.31 -7.63
CA ARG A 347 -20.87 -18.33 -8.58
C ARG A 347 -21.74 -17.07 -8.47
N ASP A 348 -21.91 -16.55 -7.26
CA ASP A 348 -22.67 -15.33 -6.99
C ASP A 348 -21.95 -14.10 -7.52
N ARG A 349 -20.63 -14.03 -7.33
CA ARG A 349 -19.79 -12.99 -7.92
C ARG A 349 -19.90 -12.96 -9.44
N SER A 350 -19.77 -14.12 -10.08
CA SER A 350 -19.91 -14.23 -11.55
C SER A 350 -21.31 -13.85 -12.03
N LEU A 351 -22.35 -14.27 -11.31
CA LEU A 351 -23.73 -13.91 -11.64
C LEU A 351 -24.00 -12.41 -11.44
N HIS A 352 -23.43 -11.81 -10.39
CA HIS A 352 -23.54 -10.38 -10.11
C HIS A 352 -22.91 -9.55 -11.23
N GLU A 353 -21.70 -9.91 -11.66
CA GLU A 353 -21.01 -9.25 -12.77
C GLU A 353 -21.82 -9.32 -14.08
N GLN A 354 -22.40 -10.48 -14.40
CA GLN A 354 -23.29 -10.62 -15.56
C GLN A 354 -24.50 -9.69 -15.46
N ILE A 355 -25.15 -9.64 -14.30
CA ILE A 355 -26.31 -8.78 -14.06
C ILE A 355 -25.93 -7.31 -14.19
N ARG A 356 -24.80 -6.88 -13.60
CA ARG A 356 -24.29 -5.51 -13.74
C ARG A 356 -24.06 -5.13 -15.19
N GLY A 357 -23.45 -6.02 -15.98
CA GLY A 357 -23.27 -5.83 -17.42
C GLY A 357 -24.60 -5.62 -18.15
N LYS A 358 -25.62 -6.42 -17.82
CA LYS A 358 -26.96 -6.29 -18.41
C LYS A 358 -27.73 -5.06 -17.94
N VAL A 359 -27.52 -4.62 -16.70
CA VAL A 359 -28.06 -3.34 -16.21
C VAL A 359 -27.37 -2.17 -16.90
N ALA A 360 -26.05 -2.23 -17.12
CA ALA A 360 -25.34 -1.19 -17.88
C ALA A 360 -25.80 -1.11 -19.35
N GLU A 361 -26.02 -2.25 -20.01
CA GLU A 361 -26.63 -2.30 -21.35
C GLU A 361 -28.04 -1.67 -21.34
N LEU A 362 -28.85 -1.97 -20.32
CA LEU A 362 -30.18 -1.40 -20.14
C LEU A 362 -30.13 0.13 -19.92
N ASP A 363 -29.22 0.61 -19.08
CA ASP A 363 -29.06 2.05 -18.82
C ASP A 363 -28.64 2.79 -20.10
N ALA A 364 -27.66 2.25 -20.84
CA ALA A 364 -27.21 2.81 -22.10
C ALA A 364 -28.35 2.87 -23.13
N ALA A 365 -29.18 1.83 -23.22
CA ALA A 365 -30.35 1.80 -24.08
C ALA A 365 -31.41 2.84 -23.72
N ASN A 366 -31.40 3.33 -22.47
CA ASN A 366 -32.29 4.39 -21.97
C ASN A 366 -31.58 5.76 -21.86
N GLY A 367 -30.37 5.92 -22.42
CA GLY A 367 -29.64 7.18 -22.43
C GLY A 367 -29.06 7.59 -21.08
N ARG A 368 -28.83 6.62 -20.18
CA ARG A 368 -28.21 6.82 -18.86
C ARG A 368 -26.86 6.11 -18.80
N SER A 369 -25.97 6.63 -17.96
CA SER A 369 -24.77 5.93 -17.53
C SER A 369 -25.08 5.10 -16.29
N PHE A 370 -24.36 3.99 -16.10
CA PHE A 370 -24.45 3.20 -14.87
C PHE A 370 -24.12 4.08 -13.65
N ASP A 371 -24.99 4.08 -12.64
CA ASP A 371 -24.89 4.93 -11.46
C ASP A 371 -25.21 4.15 -10.16
N ALA A 372 -25.24 4.85 -9.02
CA ALA A 372 -25.52 4.22 -7.72
C ALA A 372 -26.90 3.55 -7.63
N SER A 373 -27.87 3.99 -8.45
CA SER A 373 -29.17 3.31 -8.55
C SER A 373 -29.06 2.02 -9.36
N SER A 374 -28.21 2.00 -10.40
CA SER A 374 -27.88 0.81 -11.18
C SER A 374 -27.18 -0.24 -10.34
N GLU A 375 -26.35 0.19 -9.39
CA GLU A 375 -25.70 -0.67 -8.40
C GLU A 375 -26.71 -1.37 -7.49
N ARG A 376 -27.60 -0.59 -6.84
CA ARG A 376 -28.69 -1.13 -5.99
C ARG A 376 -29.60 -2.08 -6.76
N LEU A 377 -29.91 -1.72 -8.00
CA LEU A 377 -30.70 -2.54 -8.90
C LEU A 377 -29.99 -3.87 -9.18
N SER A 378 -28.69 -3.85 -9.47
CA SER A 378 -27.90 -5.06 -9.76
C SER A 378 -27.85 -6.01 -8.56
N ALA A 379 -27.62 -5.48 -7.35
CA ALA A 379 -27.62 -6.28 -6.13
C ALA A 379 -29.00 -6.89 -5.84
N SER A 380 -30.09 -6.13 -6.03
CA SER A 380 -31.46 -6.65 -5.88
C SER A 380 -31.81 -7.73 -6.90
N LEU A 381 -31.33 -7.60 -8.13
CA LEU A 381 -31.55 -8.57 -9.19
C LEU A 381 -30.74 -9.86 -9.00
N LEU A 382 -29.58 -9.79 -8.34
CA LEU A 382 -28.80 -10.98 -7.95
C LEU A 382 -29.58 -11.85 -6.96
N VAL A 383 -30.16 -11.23 -5.93
CA VAL A 383 -31.04 -11.91 -4.98
C VAL A 383 -32.21 -12.56 -5.71
N LEU A 384 -32.90 -11.80 -6.56
CA LEU A 384 -34.04 -12.29 -7.35
C LEU A 384 -33.64 -13.49 -8.22
N ALA A 385 -32.47 -13.44 -8.86
CA ALA A 385 -31.96 -14.54 -9.68
C ALA A 385 -31.73 -15.80 -8.83
N ARG A 386 -31.12 -15.67 -7.65
CA ARG A 386 -30.88 -16.81 -6.75
C ARG A 386 -32.15 -17.40 -6.17
N GLU A 387 -33.07 -16.57 -5.69
CA GLU A 387 -34.37 -17.04 -5.17
C GLU A 387 -35.15 -17.86 -6.19
N ASN A 388 -34.97 -17.58 -7.48
CA ASN A 388 -35.64 -18.27 -8.57
C ASN A 388 -34.78 -19.33 -9.26
N GLY A 389 -33.65 -19.71 -8.66
CA GLY A 389 -32.78 -20.78 -9.14
C GLY A 389 -32.08 -20.48 -10.46
N LEU A 390 -31.92 -19.21 -10.82
CA LEU A 390 -31.11 -18.81 -11.97
C LEU A 390 -29.62 -18.89 -11.62
N ASP A 391 -28.89 -19.58 -12.47
CA ASP A 391 -27.43 -19.74 -12.44
C ASP A 391 -26.70 -18.78 -13.41
N ARG A 392 -27.43 -18.18 -14.35
CA ARG A 392 -26.98 -17.14 -15.29
C ARG A 392 -28.12 -16.20 -15.64
N VAL A 393 -27.79 -14.99 -16.08
CA VAL A 393 -28.76 -14.00 -16.59
C VAL A 393 -28.32 -13.54 -17.96
N ASP A 394 -29.10 -13.92 -18.98
CA ASP A 394 -28.84 -13.58 -20.38
C ASP A 394 -29.41 -12.20 -20.74
N HIS A 395 -30.47 -11.76 -20.05
CA HIS A 395 -31.09 -10.44 -20.27
C HIS A 395 -31.63 -9.81 -18.97
N VAL A 396 -31.52 -8.48 -18.88
CA VAL A 396 -32.25 -7.65 -17.92
C VAL A 396 -33.15 -6.70 -18.71
N VAL A 397 -34.47 -6.78 -18.50
CA VAL A 397 -35.44 -6.03 -19.32
C VAL A 397 -36.55 -5.41 -18.47
N LEU A 398 -37.08 -4.28 -18.93
CA LEU A 398 -38.20 -3.59 -18.32
C LEU A 398 -39.54 -4.07 -18.91
N SER A 399 -40.58 -4.10 -18.07
CA SER A 399 -41.97 -4.32 -18.51
C SER A 399 -42.42 -3.27 -19.53
N ARG A 400 -43.21 -3.72 -20.50
CA ARG A 400 -43.89 -2.85 -21.47
C ARG A 400 -45.20 -2.32 -20.87
N GLN A 401 -45.65 -1.17 -21.35
CA GLN A 401 -46.96 -0.63 -20.99
C GLN A 401 -48.08 -1.56 -21.48
N THR A 402 -49.07 -1.80 -20.63
CA THR A 402 -50.30 -2.54 -20.93
C THR A 402 -51.53 -1.75 -20.44
N GLU A 403 -52.74 -2.21 -20.73
CA GLU A 403 -53.97 -1.53 -20.25
C GLU A 403 -54.07 -1.47 -18.71
N GLY A 404 -53.38 -2.36 -17.98
CA GLY A 404 -53.43 -2.45 -16.51
C GLY A 404 -52.11 -2.12 -15.78
N ALA A 405 -51.01 -1.83 -16.49
CA ALA A 405 -49.69 -1.61 -15.88
C ALA A 405 -48.86 -0.60 -16.69
N GLY A 406 -48.14 0.28 -15.98
CA GLY A 406 -47.24 1.27 -16.58
C GLY A 406 -46.00 0.64 -17.19
N ALA A 407 -45.38 1.31 -18.18
CA ALA A 407 -44.05 0.90 -18.65
C ALA A 407 -43.05 0.92 -17.49
N ALA A 408 -42.08 -0.01 -17.52
CA ALA A 408 -41.00 -0.12 -16.54
C ALA A 408 -41.45 -0.31 -15.08
N GLN A 409 -42.71 -0.69 -14.83
CA GLN A 409 -43.22 -0.97 -13.47
C GLN A 409 -42.46 -2.13 -12.81
N ASN A 410 -42.20 -3.18 -13.60
CA ASN A 410 -41.38 -4.33 -13.23
C ASN A 410 -40.12 -4.43 -14.09
N ILE A 411 -39.07 -4.99 -13.49
CA ILE A 411 -37.83 -5.40 -14.13
C ILE A 411 -37.70 -6.92 -14.06
N PHE A 412 -37.11 -7.53 -15.09
CA PHE A 412 -37.00 -8.97 -15.24
C PHE A 412 -35.55 -9.38 -15.41
N VAL A 413 -35.15 -10.46 -14.75
CA VAL A 413 -33.97 -11.27 -15.12
C VAL A 413 -34.44 -12.46 -15.95
N VAL A 414 -33.76 -12.72 -17.06
CA VAL A 414 -34.15 -13.78 -18.00
C VAL A 414 -32.94 -14.65 -18.33
N LYS A 415 -33.14 -15.97 -18.27
CA LYS A 415 -32.23 -17.00 -18.81
C LYS A 415 -32.86 -17.61 -20.06
N GLY A 416 -32.15 -17.53 -21.18
CA GLY A 416 -32.57 -17.96 -22.51
C GLY A 416 -33.06 -16.81 -23.41
N PRO A 417 -33.30 -17.10 -24.70
CA PRO A 417 -33.77 -16.10 -25.66
C PRO A 417 -35.11 -15.47 -25.24
N LEU A 418 -35.29 -14.17 -25.53
CA LEU A 418 -36.50 -13.43 -25.15
C LEU A 418 -37.79 -13.90 -25.86
N ASP A 419 -37.67 -14.61 -26.97
CA ASP A 419 -38.76 -15.18 -27.77
C ASP A 419 -38.97 -16.69 -27.53
N ASP A 420 -38.16 -17.32 -26.69
CA ASP A 420 -38.28 -18.74 -26.36
C ASP A 420 -39.26 -18.96 -25.19
N PRO A 421 -40.37 -19.72 -25.36
CA PRO A 421 -41.27 -20.06 -24.27
C PRO A 421 -40.64 -20.92 -23.17
N ALA A 422 -39.50 -21.56 -23.42
CA ALA A 422 -38.73 -22.30 -22.41
C ALA A 422 -37.79 -21.40 -21.57
N SER A 423 -37.73 -20.10 -21.84
CA SER A 423 -36.93 -19.15 -21.06
C SER A 423 -37.39 -19.08 -19.60
N LEU A 424 -36.44 -19.06 -18.66
CA LEU A 424 -36.72 -18.86 -17.24
C LEU A 424 -36.69 -17.37 -16.93
N ARG A 425 -37.68 -16.88 -16.21
CA ARG A 425 -37.84 -15.45 -15.90
C ARG A 425 -38.25 -15.25 -14.46
N ALA A 426 -37.64 -14.26 -13.82
CA ALA A 426 -38.07 -13.76 -12.53
C ALA A 426 -38.23 -12.25 -12.61
N SER A 427 -39.14 -11.68 -11.82
CA SER A 427 -39.47 -10.26 -11.87
C SER A 427 -39.57 -9.62 -10.50
N SER A 428 -39.21 -8.35 -10.41
CA SER A 428 -39.38 -7.53 -9.22
C SER A 428 -39.89 -6.12 -9.60
N PRO A 429 -40.62 -5.42 -8.72
CA PRO A 429 -40.95 -4.00 -8.93
C PRO A 429 -39.67 -3.16 -9.10
N THR A 430 -39.55 -2.44 -10.22
CA THR A 430 -38.33 -1.72 -10.57
C THR A 430 -37.94 -0.67 -9.52
N ALA A 431 -38.95 0.06 -9.00
CA ALA A 431 -38.71 1.10 -8.02
C ALA A 431 -38.19 0.54 -6.69
N GLU A 432 -38.68 -0.62 -6.26
CA GLU A 432 -38.24 -1.28 -5.04
C GLU A 432 -36.79 -1.78 -5.20
N ALA A 433 -36.50 -2.49 -6.30
CA ALA A 433 -35.17 -3.00 -6.58
C ALA A 433 -34.12 -1.87 -6.74
N ALA A 434 -34.51 -0.70 -7.27
CA ALA A 434 -33.62 0.44 -7.42
C ALA A 434 -33.40 1.24 -6.12
N GLN A 435 -34.29 1.10 -5.12
CA GLN A 435 -34.22 1.82 -3.84
C GLN A 435 -33.64 0.99 -2.71
N ARG A 436 -33.71 -0.35 -2.80
CA ARG A 436 -33.16 -1.25 -1.79
C ARG A 436 -31.66 -1.01 -1.62
N PRO A 437 -31.16 -0.71 -0.41
CA PRO A 437 -29.74 -0.61 -0.14
C PRO A 437 -28.98 -1.85 -0.61
N VAL A 438 -27.73 -1.67 -1.04
CA VAL A 438 -26.88 -2.79 -1.47
C VAL A 438 -26.70 -3.78 -0.32
N GLN A 439 -26.41 -3.27 0.88
CA GLN A 439 -26.23 -4.09 2.07
C GLN A 439 -27.44 -4.99 2.36
N ASP A 440 -28.66 -4.44 2.36
CA ASP A 440 -29.88 -5.21 2.58
C ASP A 440 -30.06 -6.35 1.56
N SER A 441 -29.63 -6.13 0.31
CA SER A 441 -29.66 -7.17 -0.73
C SER A 441 -28.62 -8.25 -0.46
N LEU A 442 -27.41 -7.89 0.00
CA LEU A 442 -26.35 -8.84 0.33
C LEU A 442 -26.73 -9.70 1.56
N ASP A 443 -27.32 -9.09 2.59
CA ASP A 443 -27.82 -9.81 3.77
C ASP A 443 -28.91 -10.82 3.36
N THR A 444 -29.79 -10.43 2.44
CA THR A 444 -30.84 -11.31 1.91
C THR A 444 -30.24 -12.46 1.09
N LEU A 445 -29.22 -12.18 0.27
CA LEU A 445 -28.52 -13.18 -0.53
C LEU A 445 -27.88 -14.26 0.35
N ALA A 446 -27.26 -13.87 1.46
CA ALA A 446 -26.67 -14.81 2.41
C ALA A 446 -27.73 -15.80 2.96
N VAL A 447 -28.91 -15.30 3.32
CA VAL A 447 -30.04 -16.13 3.78
C VAL A 447 -30.55 -17.08 2.68
N VAL A 448 -30.62 -16.60 1.42
CA VAL A 448 -31.03 -17.41 0.27
C VAL A 448 -30.05 -18.54 0.02
N ASN A 449 -28.75 -18.25 0.06
CA ASN A 449 -27.69 -19.24 -0.15
C ASN A 449 -27.68 -20.31 0.94
N GLN A 450 -27.82 -19.92 2.20
CA GLN A 450 -27.90 -20.86 3.31
C GLN A 450 -29.09 -21.81 3.15
N ARG A 451 -30.26 -21.27 2.79
CA ARG A 451 -31.48 -22.07 2.59
C ARG A 451 -31.34 -23.07 1.44
N GLN A 452 -30.63 -22.71 0.37
CA GLN A 452 -30.35 -23.60 -0.76
C GLN A 452 -29.33 -24.69 -0.42
N ALA A 453 -28.30 -24.37 0.36
CA ALA A 453 -27.32 -25.34 0.83
C ALA A 453 -27.96 -26.41 1.74
N ASP A 454 -28.86 -26.00 2.64
CA ASP A 454 -29.60 -26.90 3.52
C ASP A 454 -30.53 -27.83 2.72
N GLN A 455 -31.21 -27.30 1.70
CA GLN A 455 -32.06 -28.09 0.81
C GLN A 455 -31.26 -29.12 0.00
N ALA A 456 -30.12 -28.73 -0.57
CA ALA A 456 -29.24 -29.65 -1.30
C ALA A 456 -28.72 -30.78 -0.41
N THR A 457 -28.39 -30.47 0.85
CA THR A 457 -27.92 -31.45 1.84
C THR A 457 -29.04 -32.43 2.21
N GLN A 458 -30.26 -31.92 2.43
CA GLN A 458 -31.43 -32.76 2.74
C GLN A 458 -31.83 -33.67 1.57
N GLU A 459 -31.76 -33.19 0.32
CA GLU A 459 -32.00 -34.02 -0.86
C GLU A 459 -30.94 -35.12 -1.03
N GLN A 460 -29.66 -34.81 -0.79
CA GLN A 460 -28.60 -35.83 -0.82
C GLN A 460 -28.81 -36.92 0.23
N VAL A 461 -29.18 -36.55 1.47
CA VAL A 461 -29.50 -37.52 2.53
C VAL A 461 -30.72 -38.36 2.15
N ARG A 462 -31.77 -37.75 1.59
CA ARG A 462 -32.96 -38.49 1.13
C ARG A 462 -32.67 -39.48 0.01
N VAL A 463 -31.87 -39.08 -0.98
CA VAL A 463 -31.47 -39.95 -2.09
C VAL A 463 -30.58 -41.09 -1.59
N GLN A 464 -29.70 -40.83 -0.62
CA GLN A 464 -28.83 -41.85 -0.02
C GLN A 464 -29.62 -42.84 0.87
N GLU A 465 -30.65 -42.39 1.58
CA GLU A 465 -31.57 -43.24 2.34
C GLU A 465 -32.47 -44.08 1.42
N GLN A 466 -32.96 -43.53 0.31
CA GLN A 466 -33.71 -44.28 -0.71
C GLN A 466 -32.85 -45.35 -1.41
N GLN A 467 -31.58 -45.06 -1.67
CA GLN A 467 -30.63 -46.04 -2.22
C GLN A 467 -30.26 -47.13 -1.20
N ARG A 468 -30.16 -46.81 0.09
CA ARG A 468 -29.97 -47.81 1.16
C ARG A 468 -31.19 -48.72 1.38
N GLY A 469 -32.40 -48.19 1.25
CA GLY A 469 -33.65 -48.97 1.34
C GLY A 469 -33.89 -49.90 0.14
N ALA A 470 -33.38 -49.56 -1.05
CA ALA A 470 -33.50 -50.40 -2.25
C ALA A 470 -32.53 -51.60 -2.28
N LEU A 471 -31.52 -51.63 -1.41
CA LEU A 471 -30.53 -52.72 -1.29
C LEU A 471 -30.88 -53.74 -0.19
N THR A 472 -32.01 -53.59 0.49
CA THR A 472 -32.45 -54.46 1.60
C THR A 472 -33.71 -55.28 1.31
N HIS A 473 -34.10 -55.44 0.04
CA HIS A 473 -35.17 -56.34 -0.38
C HIS A 473 -34.76 -57.32 -1.49
#